data_AF-A0A6J7HM54-F1
#
_entry.id   AF-A0A6J7HM54-F1
#
_cell.length_a   1.000
_cell.length_b   1.000
_cell.length_c   1.000
_cell.angle_alpha   90.00
_cell.angle_beta   90.00
_cell.angle_gamma   90.00
#
_symmetry.space_group_name_H-M   'P 1'
#
loop_
_entity.id
_entity.type
_entity.pdbx_description
1 polymer ?
#
loop_
_entity_poly.entity_id
_entity_poly.type
_entity_poly.pdbx_seq_one_letter_code
_entity_poly.pdbx_strand_id
1 'polypeptide(L)'
;MSSPTADSPRGSSRGKRAAERPPSRLRRTRKPKPGAAPTEAPPEAPPEVQATPAEALPAAPVVPAPAAPVAPDPEPTPAPAQDTGALPPDGPRRSLMLLWFAVLGLGAAALVWSALGGLLEDSGTTGPLASVPEWVDGAGAVAVATALSWLLATRTAGRALVSAGLALVLGVASLLVGGRVLPTGAAVMTCVVGSVYAVMVTVPAVTWWKAVREVLVAVLVAVVTAFAAVGFEPTVATDRFDLAALFLALGLVFTIVYRLGAGLHGLGRRGMIVVASGLAVLVVTLLYAELLRRYGTQTFVSSILDFADWVSARIGAFPRPLVVLLGIPALAWGTHLRARRRQGWWVCAFGVAATVPLATGLVAPDSSYLEAGLRAAYSLVLGLLIGYVLIRIDLALTGTKGSRGRRAEEAGPHRPEPRRFAEL
;
A
#
# COMPACT_ATOMS: atom_id res chain seq x y z
N MET A 1 49.63 -30.31 -22.28
CA MET A 1 50.39 -30.58 -21.05
C MET A 1 50.02 -29.50 -20.04
N SER A 2 49.45 -29.73 -18.87
CA SER A 2 48.87 -30.89 -18.21
C SER A 2 47.92 -30.33 -17.15
N SER A 3 46.73 -30.90 -17.05
CA SER A 3 45.83 -30.76 -15.88
C SER A 3 46.53 -31.28 -14.61
N PRO A 4 45.99 -30.95 -13.41
CA PRO A 4 45.19 -31.98 -12.75
C PRO A 4 43.96 -31.47 -11.95
N THR A 5 42.86 -32.22 -12.13
CA THR A 5 41.80 -32.61 -11.16
C THR A 5 42.40 -33.30 -9.92
N ALA A 6 41.81 -33.50 -8.74
CA ALA A 6 40.45 -33.59 -8.19
C ALA A 6 40.54 -33.21 -6.67
N ASP A 7 39.52 -33.02 -5.83
CA ASP A 7 38.49 -33.97 -5.42
C ASP A 7 37.46 -33.28 -4.48
N SER A 8 36.20 -33.73 -4.60
CA SER A 8 35.08 -33.57 -3.65
C SER A 8 35.06 -34.81 -2.71
N PRO A 9 34.36 -34.89 -1.54
CA PRO A 9 32.87 -34.88 -1.49
C PRO A 9 32.20 -34.49 -0.14
N ARG A 10 30.84 -34.58 -0.15
CA ARG A 10 29.83 -34.58 0.95
C ARG A 10 29.11 -33.24 1.11
N GLY A 11 27.78 -33.10 1.00
CA GLY A 11 26.68 -34.05 0.78
C GLY A 11 25.38 -33.34 1.20
N SER A 12 24.42 -33.16 0.29
CA SER A 12 23.08 -32.69 0.65
C SER A 12 22.01 -33.42 -0.16
N SER A 13 21.64 -34.61 0.30
CA SER A 13 20.43 -35.30 -0.10
C SER A 13 19.28 -34.87 0.83
N ARG A 14 18.38 -34.01 0.36
CA ARG A 14 17.06 -33.85 1.02
C ARG A 14 15.95 -33.63 -0.02
N GLY A 15 15.32 -34.75 -0.37
CA GLY A 15 13.86 -34.86 -0.40
C GLY A 15 13.10 -34.20 -1.54
N LYS A 16 13.21 -34.73 -2.75
CA LYS A 16 12.09 -34.76 -3.71
C LYS A 16 11.17 -35.92 -3.33
N ARG A 17 9.94 -35.65 -2.89
CA ARG A 17 8.79 -36.59 -2.88
C ARG A 17 7.52 -35.84 -2.48
N ALA A 18 6.60 -35.64 -3.43
CA ALA A 18 5.14 -35.64 -3.26
C ALA A 18 4.48 -35.10 -4.53
N ALA A 19 4.59 -35.83 -5.63
CA ALA A 19 3.72 -35.67 -6.78
C ALA A 19 3.38 -37.08 -7.26
N GLU A 20 2.29 -37.63 -6.72
CA GLU A 20 1.46 -38.69 -7.31
C GLU A 20 0.39 -39.10 -6.29
N ARG A 21 -0.82 -38.52 -6.43
CA ARG A 21 -2.06 -39.14 -5.97
C ARG A 21 -3.12 -38.96 -7.05
N PRO A 22 -3.71 -40.05 -7.58
CA PRO A 22 -4.78 -39.99 -8.57
C PRO A 22 -6.13 -39.62 -7.91
N PRO A 23 -7.09 -39.07 -8.69
CA PRO A 23 -8.38 -38.67 -8.17
C PRO A 23 -9.26 -39.90 -7.90
N SER A 24 -9.64 -40.10 -6.63
CA SER A 24 -10.61 -41.12 -6.24
C SER A 24 -12.04 -40.66 -6.54
N ARG A 25 -12.81 -41.63 -7.05
CA ARG A 25 -14.14 -41.49 -7.65
C ARG A 25 -15.19 -40.98 -6.67
N LEU A 26 -15.96 -40.00 -7.14
CA LEU A 26 -17.24 -39.55 -6.58
C LEU A 26 -18.23 -40.72 -6.55
N ARG A 27 -18.44 -41.28 -5.35
CA ARG A 27 -19.49 -42.27 -5.07
C ARG A 27 -20.81 -41.52 -4.84
N ARG A 28 -21.66 -41.51 -5.87
CA ARG A 28 -23.03 -40.99 -5.86
C ARG A 28 -23.88 -41.85 -4.93
N THR A 29 -24.19 -41.38 -3.73
CA THR A 29 -25.20 -41.98 -2.84
C THR A 29 -26.59 -41.59 -3.33
N ARG A 30 -27.23 -42.52 -4.08
CA ARG A 30 -28.64 -42.43 -4.48
C ARG A 30 -29.49 -43.02 -3.36
N LYS A 31 -30.43 -42.22 -2.84
CA LYS A 31 -31.46 -42.59 -1.87
C LYS A 31 -32.38 -43.69 -2.47
N PRO A 32 -32.65 -44.82 -1.80
CA PRO A 32 -33.62 -45.80 -2.27
C PRO A 32 -35.05 -45.37 -1.92
N LYS A 33 -35.96 -45.56 -2.88
CA LYS A 33 -37.42 -45.41 -2.77
C LYS A 33 -38.00 -46.81 -2.49
N PRO A 34 -38.89 -47.02 -1.50
CA PRO A 34 -39.48 -48.34 -1.25
C PRO A 34 -40.73 -48.56 -2.11
N GLY A 35 -40.88 -49.78 -2.64
CA GLY A 35 -42.16 -50.31 -3.12
C GLY A 35 -42.14 -50.88 -4.54
N ALA A 36 -41.89 -52.18 -4.67
CA ALA A 36 -42.57 -53.09 -5.62
C ALA A 36 -42.08 -54.53 -5.37
N ALA A 37 -43.03 -55.47 -5.40
CA ALA A 37 -42.95 -56.87 -5.02
C ALA A 37 -42.23 -57.77 -6.08
N PRO A 38 -41.95 -59.06 -5.76
CA PRO A 38 -41.03 -59.91 -6.51
C PRO A 38 -41.73 -60.73 -7.61
N THR A 39 -40.97 -61.11 -8.64
CA THR A 39 -41.33 -62.16 -9.60
C THR A 39 -40.18 -63.14 -9.72
N GLU A 40 -40.55 -64.42 -9.74
CA GLU A 40 -39.74 -65.63 -9.60
C GLU A 40 -38.84 -65.98 -10.80
N ALA A 41 -37.94 -66.92 -10.52
CA ALA A 41 -36.83 -67.58 -11.25
C ALA A 41 -37.24 -68.33 -12.56
N PRO A 42 -36.44 -69.19 -13.26
CA PRO A 42 -35.16 -69.88 -12.92
C PRO A 42 -34.19 -70.11 -14.15
N PRO A 43 -33.37 -71.18 -14.27
CA PRO A 43 -31.98 -71.37 -13.77
C PRO A 43 -30.96 -71.76 -14.91
N GLU A 44 -29.78 -72.30 -14.53
CA GLU A 44 -28.67 -72.93 -15.33
C GLU A 44 -27.39 -72.09 -15.48
N ALA A 45 -26.16 -72.59 -15.39
CA ALA A 45 -25.52 -73.78 -14.83
C ALA A 45 -23.98 -73.50 -14.79
N PRO A 46 -23.17 -74.13 -13.90
CA PRO A 46 -21.70 -73.94 -13.75
C PRO A 46 -20.88 -75.09 -14.42
N PRO A 47 -19.54 -75.22 -14.25
CA PRO A 47 -18.41 -74.27 -14.11
C PRO A 47 -17.28 -74.53 -15.15
N GLU A 48 -16.27 -73.66 -15.25
CA GLU A 48 -15.00 -73.99 -15.92
C GLU A 48 -13.83 -74.02 -14.92
N VAL A 49 -13.14 -75.16 -14.94
CA VAL A 49 -12.07 -75.59 -14.04
C VAL A 49 -10.72 -75.23 -14.66
N GLN A 50 -9.89 -74.44 -13.98
CA GLN A 50 -8.43 -74.43 -14.23
C GLN A 50 -7.62 -74.34 -12.93
N ALA A 51 -7.00 -75.48 -12.62
CA ALA A 51 -5.69 -75.75 -12.01
C ALA A 51 -5.15 -74.86 -10.86
N THR A 52 -5.16 -75.47 -9.68
CA THR A 52 -4.32 -75.22 -8.50
C THR A 52 -2.82 -75.43 -8.77
N PRO A 53 -1.96 -74.73 -8.00
CA PRO A 53 -0.80 -75.39 -7.38
C PRO A 53 -0.81 -75.28 -5.84
N ALA A 54 -0.58 -76.44 -5.21
CA ALA A 54 0.07 -76.66 -3.92
C ALA A 54 -0.40 -75.87 -2.68
N GLU A 55 -1.43 -76.41 -2.04
CA GLU A 55 -1.45 -76.86 -0.63
C GLU A 55 -0.54 -76.12 0.37
N ALA A 56 -1.12 -75.17 1.09
CA ALA A 56 -0.68 -74.72 2.41
C ALA A 56 -1.83 -74.89 3.41
N LEU A 57 -1.57 -75.64 4.48
CA LEU A 57 -2.49 -76.02 5.55
C LEU A 57 -3.29 -74.82 6.12
N PRO A 58 -4.59 -74.98 6.41
CA PRO A 58 -5.41 -73.93 7.01
C PRO A 58 -5.08 -73.73 8.50
N ALA A 59 -4.67 -72.52 8.85
CA ALA A 59 -4.58 -72.04 10.23
C ALA A 59 -5.98 -71.93 10.85
N ALA A 60 -6.08 -72.35 12.10
CA ALA A 60 -7.30 -72.39 12.91
C ALA A 60 -8.03 -71.04 13.02
N PRO A 61 -9.36 -71.04 13.21
CA PRO A 61 -10.12 -69.82 13.44
C PRO A 61 -9.72 -69.18 14.79
N VAL A 62 -9.19 -67.97 14.72
CA VAL A 62 -8.93 -67.12 15.89
C VAL A 62 -10.28 -66.66 16.46
N VAL A 63 -10.64 -67.21 17.61
CA VAL A 63 -11.73 -66.74 18.46
C VAL A 63 -11.38 -65.32 18.93
N PRO A 64 -12.25 -64.30 18.75
CA PRO A 64 -12.01 -62.98 19.30
C PRO A 64 -12.08 -63.03 20.83
N ALA A 65 -10.99 -62.60 21.48
CA ALA A 65 -10.90 -62.46 22.92
C ALA A 65 -11.91 -61.39 23.44
N PRO A 66 -12.52 -61.59 24.62
CA PRO A 66 -13.44 -60.62 25.21
C PRO A 66 -12.74 -59.30 25.54
N ALA A 67 -13.40 -58.21 25.19
CA ALA A 67 -12.94 -56.84 25.41
C ALA A 67 -12.68 -56.59 26.91
N ALA A 68 -11.46 -56.12 27.21
CA ALA A 68 -11.13 -55.61 28.53
C ALA A 68 -11.96 -54.35 28.84
N PRO A 69 -12.39 -54.15 30.11
CA PRO A 69 -13.12 -52.96 30.51
C PRO A 69 -12.26 -51.70 30.33
N VAL A 70 -12.82 -50.73 29.60
CA VAL A 70 -12.26 -49.39 29.39
C VAL A 70 -12.17 -48.69 30.75
N ALA A 71 -10.95 -48.36 31.16
CA ALA A 71 -10.71 -47.50 32.31
C ALA A 71 -11.25 -46.09 32.02
N PRO A 72 -11.88 -45.41 33.00
CA PRO A 72 -12.36 -44.05 32.81
C PRO A 72 -11.18 -43.09 32.58
N ASP A 73 -11.33 -42.20 31.60
CA ASP A 73 -10.37 -41.15 31.26
C ASP A 73 -10.01 -40.30 32.50
N PRO A 74 -8.73 -39.99 32.73
CA PRO A 74 -8.36 -39.06 33.78
C PRO A 74 -8.91 -37.67 33.47
N GLU A 75 -9.57 -37.08 34.46
CA GLU A 75 -10.04 -35.69 34.47
C GLU A 75 -8.95 -34.74 33.96
N PRO A 76 -9.27 -33.81 33.04
CA PRO A 76 -8.30 -32.85 32.56
C PRO A 76 -7.92 -31.91 33.71
N THR A 77 -6.67 -32.04 34.17
CA THR A 77 -6.04 -31.10 35.09
C THR A 77 -6.25 -29.67 34.58
N PRO A 78 -6.87 -28.76 35.35
CA PRO A 78 -7.02 -27.38 34.94
C PRO A 78 -5.62 -26.80 34.71
N ALA A 79 -5.38 -26.31 33.50
CA ALA A 79 -4.15 -25.62 33.15
C ALA A 79 -3.87 -24.52 34.18
N PRO A 80 -2.62 -24.33 34.63
CA PRO A 80 -2.29 -23.27 35.56
C PRO A 80 -2.78 -21.94 34.98
N ALA A 81 -3.58 -21.23 35.77
CA ALA A 81 -4.08 -19.90 35.42
C ALA A 81 -2.92 -19.09 34.86
N GLN A 82 -3.03 -18.70 33.59
CA GLN A 82 -2.11 -17.75 33.00
C GLN A 82 -2.27 -16.47 33.78
N ASP A 83 -1.31 -16.24 34.66
CA ASP A 83 -1.08 -14.99 35.34
C ASP A 83 -1.13 -13.90 34.28
N THR A 84 -2.22 -13.13 34.25
CA THR A 84 -2.35 -11.93 33.43
C THR A 84 -1.40 -10.91 34.02
N GLY A 85 -0.11 -11.13 33.80
CA GLY A 85 0.95 -10.21 34.14
C GLY A 85 0.57 -8.86 33.56
N ALA A 86 0.30 -7.92 34.46
CA ALA A 86 0.11 -6.53 34.11
C ALA A 86 1.26 -6.13 33.19
N LEU A 87 0.92 -5.80 31.94
CA LEU A 87 1.87 -5.31 30.96
C LEU A 87 2.66 -4.17 31.60
N PRO A 88 4.01 -4.18 31.57
CA PRO A 88 4.79 -3.08 32.11
C PRO A 88 4.34 -1.77 31.43
N PRO A 89 4.26 -0.65 32.17
CA PRO A 89 3.73 0.60 31.65
C PRO A 89 4.51 1.04 30.39
N ASP A 90 3.77 1.41 29.33
CA ASP A 90 4.24 1.90 28.01
C ASP A 90 5.03 3.24 28.08
N GLY A 91 5.96 3.38 29.02
CA GLY A 91 6.53 4.64 29.52
C GLY A 91 7.49 5.41 28.59
N PRO A 92 8.31 4.79 27.71
CA PRO A 92 9.23 5.54 26.84
C PRO A 92 8.71 5.81 25.42
N ARG A 93 7.75 5.00 24.94
CA ARG A 93 7.35 5.02 23.53
C ARG A 93 6.28 6.07 23.22
N ARG A 94 5.32 6.22 24.13
CA ARG A 94 4.23 7.20 23.99
C ARG A 94 4.73 8.64 24.09
N SER A 95 5.68 8.92 24.99
CA SER A 95 6.29 10.24 25.16
C SER A 95 7.09 10.65 23.92
N LEU A 96 7.87 9.74 23.33
CA LEU A 96 8.57 9.97 22.07
C LEU A 96 7.58 10.26 20.92
N MET A 97 6.46 9.54 20.88
CA MET A 97 5.41 9.77 19.88
C MET A 97 4.79 11.16 20.02
N LEU A 98 4.41 11.54 21.24
CA LEU A 98 3.87 12.87 21.55
C LEU A 98 4.87 13.97 21.19
N LEU A 99 6.16 13.76 21.46
CA LEU A 99 7.23 14.68 21.06
C LEU A 99 7.25 14.90 19.54
N TRP A 100 7.30 13.83 18.74
CA TRP A 100 7.37 13.97 17.28
C TRP A 100 6.11 14.54 16.66
N PHE A 101 4.93 14.23 17.21
CA PHE A 101 3.69 14.88 16.79
C PHE A 101 3.64 16.35 17.21
N ALA A 102 4.19 16.71 18.37
CA ALA A 102 4.33 18.10 18.77
C ALA A 102 5.31 18.84 17.85
N VAL A 103 6.45 18.25 17.49
CA VAL A 103 7.40 18.81 16.52
C VAL A 103 6.74 19.02 15.15
N LEU A 104 6.02 18.01 14.65
CA LEU A 104 5.28 18.11 13.38
C LEU A 104 4.20 19.20 13.44
N GLY A 105 3.43 19.23 14.54
CA GLY A 105 2.34 20.19 14.73
C GLY A 105 2.84 21.63 14.87
N LEU A 106 3.91 21.85 15.64
CA LEU A 106 4.55 23.16 15.79
C LEU A 106 5.18 23.63 14.48
N GLY A 107 5.89 22.75 13.75
CA GLY A 107 6.46 23.07 12.45
C GLY A 107 5.38 23.42 11.41
N ALA A 108 4.30 22.65 11.36
CA ALA A 108 3.16 22.94 10.48
C ALA A 108 2.45 24.25 10.87
N ALA A 109 2.27 24.51 12.17
CA ALA A 109 1.66 25.75 12.65
C ALA A 109 2.52 26.98 12.31
N ALA A 110 3.85 26.88 12.43
CA ALA A 110 4.78 27.93 12.03
C ALA A 110 4.65 28.27 10.53
N LEU A 111 4.59 27.27 9.67
CA LEU A 111 4.43 27.46 8.22
C LEU A 111 3.06 28.03 7.86
N VAL A 112 1.99 27.57 8.51
CA VAL A 112 0.64 28.12 8.30
C VAL A 112 0.57 29.58 8.77
N TRP A 113 1.23 29.90 9.88
CA TRP A 113 1.30 31.27 10.39
C TRP A 113 2.01 32.19 9.41
N SER A 114 3.14 31.77 8.83
CA SER A 114 3.83 32.55 7.80
C SER A 114 2.98 32.72 6.53
N ALA A 115 2.35 31.64 6.04
CA ALA A 115 1.47 31.72 4.87
C ALA A 115 0.28 32.66 5.08
N LEU A 116 -0.31 32.67 6.28
CA LEU A 116 -1.37 33.61 6.64
C LEU A 116 -0.85 35.05 6.77
N GLY A 117 0.36 35.24 7.29
CA GLY A 117 1.05 36.52 7.35
C GLY A 117 1.17 37.16 5.96
N GLY A 118 1.72 36.42 4.99
CA GLY A 118 1.86 36.89 3.61
C GLY A 118 0.52 37.25 2.94
N LEU A 119 -0.52 36.43 3.16
CA LEU A 119 -1.86 36.71 2.63
C LEU A 119 -2.49 38.00 3.21
N LEU A 120 -2.24 38.29 4.48
CA LEU A 120 -2.76 39.48 5.16
C LEU A 120 -2.01 40.75 4.75
N GLU A 121 -0.69 40.64 4.55
CA GLU A 121 0.16 41.74 4.03
C GLU A 121 -0.28 42.15 2.62
N ASP A 122 -0.50 41.20 1.72
CA ASP A 122 -0.99 41.46 0.35
C ASP A 122 -2.37 42.13 0.32
N SER A 123 -3.19 41.89 1.33
CA SER A 123 -4.56 42.43 1.43
C SER A 123 -4.59 43.88 1.95
N GLY A 124 -3.45 44.44 2.37
CA GLY A 124 -3.33 45.81 2.90
C GLY A 124 -4.13 46.07 4.19
N THR A 125 -4.62 45.01 4.84
CA THR A 125 -5.62 45.09 5.93
C THR A 125 -5.05 45.04 7.34
N THR A 126 -3.73 44.93 7.54
CA THR A 126 -3.12 44.82 8.87
C THR A 126 -2.13 45.95 9.17
N GLY A 127 -2.36 46.65 10.30
CA GLY A 127 -1.33 47.39 11.02
C GLY A 127 -0.27 46.45 11.63
N PRO A 128 0.68 46.94 12.44
CA PRO A 128 1.97 46.31 12.80
C PRO A 128 1.90 45.02 13.66
N LEU A 129 0.74 44.36 13.74
CA LEU A 129 0.57 43.11 14.46
C LEU A 129 1.14 41.95 13.62
N ALA A 130 2.40 41.67 13.96
CA ALA A 130 3.15 40.44 13.72
C ALA A 130 3.75 40.25 12.32
N SER A 131 4.77 41.05 11.99
CA SER A 131 5.81 40.63 11.03
C SER A 131 6.38 39.29 11.48
N VAL A 132 6.17 38.23 10.70
CA VAL A 132 6.71 36.89 11.01
C VAL A 132 8.22 36.92 10.79
N PRO A 133 9.05 36.48 11.76
CA PRO A 133 10.48 36.44 11.54
C PRO A 133 10.84 35.50 10.37
N GLU A 134 11.71 35.95 9.46
CA GLU A 134 12.08 35.24 8.22
C GLU A 134 12.60 33.80 8.47
N TRP A 135 13.22 33.54 9.62
CA TRP A 135 13.76 32.21 9.95
C TRP A 135 12.68 31.19 10.33
N VAL A 136 11.45 31.61 10.60
CA VAL A 136 10.35 30.73 11.05
C VAL A 136 9.97 29.72 9.98
N ASP A 137 9.99 30.12 8.71
CA ASP A 137 9.66 29.24 7.58
C ASP A 137 10.68 28.12 7.41
N GLY A 138 11.97 28.46 7.37
CA GLY A 138 13.04 27.48 7.29
C GLY A 138 13.02 26.53 8.50
N ALA A 139 12.85 27.06 9.71
CA ALA A 139 12.79 26.24 10.93
C ALA A 139 11.58 25.29 10.92
N GLY A 140 10.41 25.79 10.51
CA GLY A 140 9.19 25.00 10.36
C GLY A 140 9.33 23.89 9.32
N ALA A 141 9.92 24.21 8.16
CA ALA A 141 10.21 23.26 7.09
C ALA A 141 11.13 22.13 7.55
N VAL A 142 12.24 22.46 8.24
CA VAL A 142 13.17 21.47 8.80
C VAL A 142 12.49 20.60 9.86
N ALA A 143 11.68 21.18 10.74
CA ALA A 143 10.95 20.43 11.76
C ALA A 143 9.98 19.40 11.12
N VAL A 144 9.20 19.82 10.12
CA VAL A 144 8.28 18.95 9.38
C VAL A 144 9.04 17.86 8.63
N ALA A 145 10.08 18.22 7.86
CA ALA A 145 10.90 17.25 7.11
C ALA A 145 11.54 16.20 8.02
N THR A 146 12.04 16.63 9.18
CA THR A 146 12.63 15.75 10.21
C THR A 146 11.59 14.81 10.80
N ALA A 147 10.42 15.33 11.19
CA ALA A 147 9.34 14.53 11.74
C ALA A 147 8.78 13.51 10.74
N LEU A 148 8.57 13.92 9.48
CA LEU A 148 8.12 13.02 8.40
C LEU A 148 9.15 11.93 8.10
N SER A 149 10.45 12.26 8.14
CA SER A 149 11.54 11.28 7.98
C SER A 149 11.55 10.26 9.13
N TRP A 150 11.34 10.71 10.36
CA TRP A 150 11.19 9.82 11.51
C TRP A 150 9.97 8.91 11.37
N LEU A 151 8.81 9.48 11.01
CA LEU A 151 7.55 8.75 10.84
C LEU A 151 7.60 7.73 9.70
N LEU A 152 8.25 8.05 8.58
CA LEU A 152 8.45 7.10 7.48
C LEU A 152 9.36 5.93 7.91
N ALA A 153 10.45 6.24 8.58
CA ALA A 153 11.41 5.23 9.03
C ALA A 153 10.82 4.31 10.11
N THR A 154 10.03 4.83 11.05
CA THR A 154 9.31 3.99 12.01
C THR A 154 8.31 3.07 11.31
N ARG A 155 7.54 3.58 10.34
CA ARG A 155 6.53 2.79 9.64
C ARG A 155 7.10 1.69 8.75
N THR A 156 8.35 1.84 8.33
CA THR A 156 9.05 0.90 7.45
C THR A 156 10.06 0.03 8.19
N ALA A 157 9.99 -0.03 9.53
CA ALA A 157 10.94 -0.76 10.38
C ALA A 157 12.41 -0.42 10.08
N GLY A 158 12.70 0.86 9.83
CA GLY A 158 14.03 1.41 9.62
C GLY A 158 14.63 2.02 10.90
N ARG A 159 15.83 2.59 10.78
CA ARG A 159 16.53 3.27 11.88
C ARG A 159 16.01 4.70 12.04
N ALA A 160 14.86 4.87 12.69
CA ALA A 160 14.14 6.13 12.75
C ALA A 160 14.95 7.34 13.24
N LEU A 161 15.76 7.18 14.29
CA LEU A 161 16.61 8.25 14.79
C LEU A 161 17.73 8.64 13.82
N VAL A 162 18.25 7.69 13.04
CA VAL A 162 19.28 7.96 12.02
C VAL A 162 18.66 8.74 10.86
N SER A 163 17.48 8.32 10.40
CA SER A 163 16.76 9.04 9.34
C SER A 163 16.36 10.45 9.76
N ALA A 164 15.85 10.62 10.99
CA ALA A 164 15.54 11.93 11.54
C ALA A 164 16.79 12.81 11.70
N GLY A 165 17.87 12.26 12.28
CA GLY A 165 19.13 12.97 12.42
C GLY A 165 19.72 13.42 11.08
N LEU A 166 19.68 12.56 10.06
CA LEU A 166 20.13 12.91 8.72
C LEU A 166 19.28 14.03 8.09
N ALA A 167 17.95 13.94 8.22
CA ALA A 167 17.03 14.97 7.72
C ALA A 167 17.26 16.31 8.43
N LEU A 168 17.46 16.29 9.75
CA LEU A 168 17.77 17.49 10.53
C LEU A 168 19.09 18.12 10.10
N VAL A 169 20.16 17.34 9.99
CA VAL A 169 21.49 17.84 9.60
C VAL A 169 21.45 18.42 8.19
N LEU A 170 20.85 17.71 7.23
CA LEU A 170 20.76 18.19 5.84
C LEU A 170 19.85 19.41 5.71
N GLY A 171 18.72 19.42 6.44
CA GLY A 171 17.79 20.56 6.48
C GLY A 171 18.44 21.81 7.06
N VAL A 172 19.07 21.72 8.23
CA VAL A 172 19.80 22.84 8.84
C VAL A 172 20.98 23.28 7.96
N ALA A 173 21.75 22.35 7.41
CA ALA A 173 22.84 22.69 6.49
C ALA A 173 22.32 23.44 5.25
N SER A 174 21.14 23.09 4.72
CA SER A 174 20.55 23.80 3.59
C SER A 174 20.22 25.26 3.91
N LEU A 175 19.75 25.55 5.13
CA LEU A 175 19.45 26.92 5.58
C LEU A 175 20.72 27.72 5.87
N LEU A 176 21.73 27.11 6.50
CA LEU A 176 22.96 27.80 6.88
C LEU A 176 23.88 28.08 5.69
N VAL A 177 23.97 27.15 4.74
CA VAL A 177 24.78 27.32 3.52
C VAL A 177 24.04 28.14 2.47
N GLY A 178 22.72 27.98 2.40
CA GLY A 178 21.87 28.69 1.45
C GLY A 178 22.19 28.39 -0.01
N GLY A 179 22.00 29.40 -0.86
CA GLY A 179 22.15 29.31 -2.30
C GLY A 179 20.96 28.65 -3.00
N ARG A 180 21.10 28.35 -4.29
CA ARG A 180 19.98 27.84 -5.10
C ARG A 180 19.82 26.32 -5.04
N VAL A 181 20.90 25.59 -4.78
CA VAL A 181 20.95 24.14 -4.97
C VAL A 181 20.53 23.39 -3.70
N LEU A 182 21.07 23.75 -2.52
CA LEU A 182 20.79 23.02 -1.28
C LEU A 182 19.32 23.15 -0.83
N PRO A 183 18.71 24.35 -0.77
CA PRO A 183 17.31 24.48 -0.35
C PRO A 183 16.36 23.80 -1.34
N THR A 184 16.64 23.90 -2.65
CA THR A 184 15.89 23.16 -3.67
C THR A 184 16.00 21.65 -3.48
N GLY A 185 17.20 21.13 -3.21
CA GLY A 185 17.40 19.70 -2.91
C GLY A 185 16.66 19.26 -1.64
N ALA A 186 16.69 20.08 -0.58
CA ALA A 186 15.96 19.84 0.66
C ALA A 186 14.44 19.83 0.43
N ALA A 187 13.91 20.76 -0.37
CA ALA A 187 12.51 20.79 -0.75
C ALA A 187 12.10 19.54 -1.55
N VAL A 188 12.89 19.13 -2.55
CA VAL A 188 12.64 17.88 -3.31
C VAL A 188 12.61 16.68 -2.37
N MET A 189 13.61 16.54 -1.49
CA MET A 189 13.68 15.41 -0.58
C MET A 189 12.53 15.42 0.45
N THR A 190 12.09 16.60 0.88
CA THR A 190 10.91 16.77 1.75
C THR A 190 9.64 16.31 1.03
N CYS A 191 9.42 16.73 -0.22
CA CYS A 191 8.33 16.25 -1.06
C CYS A 191 8.38 14.72 -1.23
N VAL A 192 9.55 14.14 -1.48
CA VAL A 192 9.73 12.69 -1.62
C VAL A 192 9.34 11.95 -0.34
N VAL A 193 9.95 12.31 0.79
CA VAL A 193 9.70 11.63 2.07
C VAL A 193 8.26 11.80 2.52
N GLY A 194 7.73 13.02 2.49
CA GLY A 194 6.37 13.33 2.89
C GLY A 194 5.32 12.66 2.01
N SER A 195 5.51 12.64 0.70
CA SER A 195 4.60 11.97 -0.25
C SER A 195 4.58 10.46 -0.09
N VAL A 196 5.75 9.84 0.16
CA VAL A 196 5.82 8.40 0.42
C VAL A 196 5.21 8.07 1.78
N TYR A 197 5.46 8.88 2.81
CA TYR A 197 4.83 8.73 4.12
C TYR A 197 3.30 8.84 4.04
N ALA A 198 2.78 9.80 3.27
CA ALA A 198 1.35 9.97 3.03
C ALA A 198 0.68 8.69 2.48
N VAL A 199 1.38 7.91 1.66
CA VAL A 199 0.89 6.59 1.22
C VAL A 199 1.03 5.56 2.34
N MET A 200 2.19 5.50 3.02
CA MET A 200 2.50 4.47 4.03
C MET A 200 1.66 4.57 5.31
N VAL A 201 1.18 5.76 5.65
CA VAL A 201 0.33 5.99 6.83
C VAL A 201 -1.10 5.46 6.64
N THR A 202 -1.51 5.18 5.40
CA THR A 202 -2.84 4.63 5.12
C THR A 202 -3.01 3.20 5.65
N VAL A 203 -4.25 2.87 6.02
CA VAL A 203 -4.65 1.59 6.63
C VAL A 203 -5.59 0.84 5.68
N PRO A 204 -5.64 -0.50 5.75
CA PRO A 204 -6.64 -1.27 5.02
C PRO A 204 -8.08 -0.81 5.29
N ALA A 205 -8.86 -0.62 4.22
CA ALA A 205 -10.20 -0.04 4.29
C ALA A 205 -11.28 -0.97 3.69
N VAL A 206 -12.07 -1.62 4.56
CA VAL A 206 -13.13 -2.55 4.13
C VAL A 206 -14.35 -1.88 3.47
N THR A 207 -14.55 -0.58 3.65
CA THR A 207 -15.72 0.17 3.16
C THR A 207 -15.28 1.42 2.41
N TRP A 208 -16.10 1.89 1.47
CA TRP A 208 -15.86 3.12 0.70
C TRP A 208 -15.53 4.32 1.61
N TRP A 209 -16.33 4.58 2.64
CA TRP A 209 -16.10 5.71 3.56
C TRP A 209 -14.78 5.63 4.33
N LYS A 210 -14.37 4.41 4.72
CA LYS A 210 -13.04 4.20 5.29
C LYS A 210 -11.97 4.53 4.26
N ALA A 211 -12.11 4.09 3.00
CA ALA A 211 -11.14 4.40 1.95
C ALA A 211 -11.05 5.90 1.68
N VAL A 212 -12.18 6.61 1.61
CA VAL A 212 -12.24 8.08 1.51
C VAL A 212 -11.47 8.72 2.66
N ARG A 213 -11.68 8.28 3.90
CA ARG A 213 -10.94 8.77 5.07
C ARG A 213 -9.44 8.55 4.95
N GLU A 214 -9.00 7.39 4.45
CA GLU A 214 -7.57 7.13 4.24
C GLU A 214 -6.97 8.04 3.15
N VAL A 215 -7.72 8.30 2.07
CA VAL A 215 -7.33 9.25 1.03
C VAL A 215 -7.21 10.67 1.61
N LEU A 216 -8.19 11.12 2.40
CA LEU A 216 -8.16 12.43 3.04
C LEU A 216 -6.95 12.60 3.97
N VAL A 217 -6.58 11.54 4.69
CA VAL A 217 -5.37 11.54 5.54
C VAL A 217 -4.10 11.67 4.69
N ALA A 218 -4.02 10.93 3.58
CA ALA A 218 -2.88 11.05 2.66
C ALA A 218 -2.78 12.46 2.05
N VAL A 219 -3.91 13.05 1.65
CA VAL A 219 -3.98 14.43 1.15
C VAL A 219 -3.54 15.43 2.21
N LEU A 220 -4.02 15.30 3.45
CA LEU A 220 -3.62 16.20 4.54
C LEU A 220 -2.10 16.17 4.78
N VAL A 221 -1.50 14.97 4.80
CA VAL A 221 -0.04 14.82 4.92
C VAL A 221 0.68 15.47 3.72
N ALA A 222 0.16 15.31 2.50
CA ALA A 222 0.72 15.94 1.32
C ALA A 222 0.63 17.47 1.37
N VAL A 223 -0.46 18.04 1.89
CA VAL A 223 -0.62 19.48 2.10
C VAL A 223 0.39 20.01 3.12
N VAL A 224 0.56 19.34 4.26
CA VAL A 224 1.60 19.70 5.25
C VAL A 224 2.99 19.63 4.61
N THR A 225 3.23 18.63 3.77
CA THR A 225 4.47 18.50 3.01
C THR A 225 4.67 19.65 2.03
N ALA A 226 3.59 20.16 1.41
CA ALA A 226 3.67 21.28 0.48
C ALA A 226 4.12 22.58 1.15
N PHE A 227 3.55 22.89 2.31
CA PHE A 227 3.99 24.04 3.11
C PHE A 227 5.46 23.90 3.51
N ALA A 228 5.89 22.69 3.93
CA ALA A 228 7.29 22.47 4.29
C ALA A 228 8.23 22.60 3.09
N ALA A 229 7.81 22.20 1.89
CA ALA A 229 8.60 22.38 0.68
C ALA A 229 8.77 23.87 0.31
N VAL A 230 7.71 24.67 0.47
CA VAL A 230 7.75 26.12 0.25
C VAL A 230 8.63 26.84 1.27
N GLY A 231 8.62 26.40 2.54
CA GLY A 231 9.45 27.02 3.59
C GLY A 231 10.97 26.87 3.39
N PHE A 232 11.42 26.09 2.40
CA PHE A 232 12.81 26.06 1.95
C PHE A 232 13.12 27.06 0.82
N GLU A 233 12.14 27.85 0.38
CA GLU A 233 12.26 28.84 -0.70
C GLU A 233 13.00 28.31 -1.94
N PRO A 234 12.56 27.18 -2.52
CA PRO A 234 13.26 26.55 -3.63
C PRO A 234 13.26 27.44 -4.87
N THR A 235 14.41 27.54 -5.54
CA THR A 235 14.55 28.28 -6.80
C THR A 235 14.47 27.30 -7.97
N VAL A 236 13.30 27.18 -8.58
CA VAL A 236 13.00 26.02 -9.42
C VAL A 236 12.48 26.34 -10.82
N ALA A 237 12.92 25.51 -11.77
CA ALA A 237 12.11 25.20 -12.95
C ALA A 237 11.07 24.15 -12.53
N THR A 238 9.82 24.57 -12.35
CA THR A 238 8.72 23.79 -11.75
C THR A 238 8.57 22.39 -12.35
N ASP A 239 8.72 22.27 -13.67
CA ASP A 239 8.64 20.98 -14.37
C ASP A 239 9.71 19.97 -13.92
N ARG A 240 10.96 20.42 -13.76
CA ARG A 240 12.06 19.53 -13.36
C ARG A 240 11.93 19.12 -11.91
N PHE A 241 11.45 20.04 -11.07
CA PHE A 241 11.18 19.80 -9.66
C PHE A 241 10.11 18.71 -9.48
N ASP A 242 8.96 18.86 -10.15
CA ASP A 242 7.85 17.91 -10.11
C ASP A 242 8.28 16.51 -10.59
N LEU A 243 9.00 16.43 -11.71
CA LEU A 243 9.48 15.17 -12.24
C LEU A 243 10.52 14.52 -11.32
N ALA A 244 11.50 15.28 -10.81
CA ALA A 244 12.51 14.74 -9.90
C ALA A 244 11.87 14.18 -8.62
N ALA A 245 10.96 14.93 -7.99
CA ALA A 245 10.24 14.48 -6.82
C ALA A 245 9.41 13.23 -7.11
N LEU A 246 8.71 13.18 -8.25
CA LEU A 246 7.87 12.04 -8.63
C LEU A 246 8.70 10.77 -8.87
N PHE A 247 9.78 10.87 -9.64
CA PHE A 247 10.63 9.70 -9.94
C PHE A 247 11.35 9.18 -8.69
N LEU A 248 11.89 10.06 -7.86
CA LEU A 248 12.54 9.67 -6.60
C LEU A 248 11.54 9.04 -5.63
N ALA A 249 10.34 9.61 -5.51
CA ALA A 249 9.29 9.07 -4.64
C ALA A 249 8.76 7.72 -5.15
N LEU A 250 8.62 7.53 -6.46
CA LEU A 250 8.28 6.24 -7.07
C LEU A 250 9.37 5.19 -6.81
N GLY A 251 10.64 5.56 -6.97
CA GLY A 251 11.76 4.69 -6.63
C GLY A 251 11.71 4.25 -5.17
N LEU A 252 11.61 5.22 -4.25
CA LEU A 252 11.56 4.97 -2.81
C LEU A 252 10.34 4.13 -2.39
N VAL A 253 9.14 4.46 -2.86
CA VAL A 253 7.92 3.73 -2.50
C VAL A 253 7.96 2.30 -3.04
N PHE A 254 8.48 2.08 -4.26
CA PHE A 254 8.62 0.73 -4.79
C PHE A 254 9.68 -0.07 -4.05
N THR A 255 10.80 0.52 -3.65
CA THR A 255 11.78 -0.16 -2.79
C THR A 255 11.14 -0.59 -1.46
N ILE A 256 10.36 0.29 -0.83
CA ILE A 256 9.65 -0.03 0.42
C ILE A 256 8.61 -1.12 0.21
N VAL A 257 7.76 -0.99 -0.81
CA VAL A 257 6.70 -1.96 -1.10
C VAL A 257 7.26 -3.30 -1.55
N TYR A 258 8.38 -3.34 -2.28
CA TYR A 258 9.07 -4.59 -2.60
C TYR A 258 9.50 -5.32 -1.32
N ARG A 259 10.00 -4.58 -0.32
CA ARG A 259 10.42 -5.13 0.97
C ARG A 259 9.24 -5.54 1.87
N LEU A 260 8.13 -4.78 1.88
CA LEU A 260 6.95 -5.04 2.71
C LEU A 260 5.95 -6.04 2.09
N GLY A 261 5.79 -5.99 0.77
CA GLY A 261 4.70 -6.57 -0.01
C GLY A 261 4.92 -8.00 -0.51
N ALA A 262 5.65 -8.84 0.23
CA ALA A 262 6.02 -10.22 -0.13
C ALA A 262 6.92 -10.36 -1.39
N GLY A 263 7.54 -9.27 -1.85
CA GLY A 263 8.36 -9.23 -3.07
C GLY A 263 7.58 -9.45 -4.36
N LEU A 264 8.28 -9.50 -5.50
CA LEU A 264 7.65 -9.79 -6.81
C LEU A 264 7.00 -11.19 -6.85
N HIS A 265 7.50 -12.13 -6.04
CA HIS A 265 6.94 -13.49 -5.94
C HIS A 265 5.55 -13.54 -5.28
N GLY A 266 5.18 -12.50 -4.50
CA GLY A 266 3.83 -12.35 -3.93
C GLY A 266 2.81 -11.75 -4.91
N LEU A 267 3.27 -11.16 -6.01
CA LEU A 267 2.44 -10.71 -7.13
C LEU A 267 2.12 -11.92 -8.00
N GLY A 268 1.02 -12.62 -7.69
CA GLY A 268 0.42 -13.53 -8.66
C GLY A 268 0.11 -12.79 -9.98
N ARG A 269 -0.23 -13.52 -11.05
CA ARG A 269 -0.48 -12.98 -12.40
C ARG A 269 -1.36 -11.72 -12.40
N ARG A 270 -2.40 -11.70 -11.56
CA ARG A 270 -3.31 -10.56 -11.41
C ARG A 270 -2.62 -9.32 -10.86
N GLY A 271 -1.80 -9.46 -9.82
CA GLY A 271 -1.05 -8.35 -9.26
C GLY A 271 -0.05 -7.77 -10.27
N MET A 272 0.64 -8.62 -11.03
CA MET A 272 1.54 -8.19 -12.10
C MET A 272 0.80 -7.37 -13.17
N ILE A 273 -0.40 -7.79 -13.57
CA ILE A 273 -1.23 -7.05 -14.53
C ILE A 273 -1.58 -5.66 -13.97
N VAL A 274 -1.97 -5.58 -12.68
CA VAL A 274 -2.32 -4.29 -12.07
C VAL A 274 -1.11 -3.36 -12.02
N VAL A 275 0.06 -3.85 -11.58
CA VAL A 275 1.31 -3.06 -11.56
C VAL A 275 1.71 -2.62 -12.95
N ALA A 276 1.71 -3.52 -13.92
CA ALA A 276 2.02 -3.21 -15.31
C ALA A 276 1.02 -2.18 -15.88
N SER A 277 -0.28 -2.30 -15.57
CA SER A 277 -1.28 -1.33 -16.02
C SER A 277 -1.10 0.05 -15.37
N GLY A 278 -0.79 0.12 -14.07
CA GLY A 278 -0.51 1.38 -13.39
C GLY A 278 0.75 2.05 -13.93
N LEU A 279 1.80 1.27 -14.18
CA LEU A 279 3.03 1.75 -14.81
C LEU A 279 2.78 2.21 -16.24
N ALA A 280 1.97 1.47 -17.02
CA ALA A 280 1.61 1.85 -18.37
C ALA A 280 0.80 3.15 -18.39
N VAL A 281 -0.21 3.31 -17.51
CA VAL A 281 -0.98 4.56 -17.38
C VAL A 281 -0.06 5.72 -17.00
N LEU A 282 0.86 5.51 -16.06
CA LEU A 282 1.85 6.52 -15.68
C LEU A 282 2.72 6.93 -16.88
N VAL A 283 3.34 5.95 -17.55
CA VAL A 283 4.21 6.18 -18.72
C VAL A 283 3.45 6.87 -19.84
N VAL A 284 2.24 6.41 -20.17
CA VAL A 284 1.39 7.03 -21.19
C VAL A 284 1.06 8.46 -20.81
N THR A 285 0.73 8.75 -19.55
CA THR A 285 0.41 10.11 -19.10
C THR A 285 1.62 11.05 -19.24
N LEU A 286 2.80 10.59 -18.81
CA LEU A 286 4.04 11.38 -18.88
C LEU A 286 4.51 11.55 -20.34
N LEU A 287 4.49 10.47 -21.11
CA LEU A 287 4.88 10.48 -22.52
C LEU A 287 3.92 11.35 -23.33
N TYR A 288 2.62 11.27 -23.08
CA TYR A 288 1.63 12.13 -23.73
C TYR A 288 1.90 13.61 -23.43
N ALA A 289 2.17 13.96 -22.17
CA ALA A 289 2.54 15.33 -21.80
C ALA A 289 3.81 15.81 -22.51
N GLU A 290 4.86 14.98 -22.57
CA GLU A 290 6.11 15.32 -23.23
C GLU A 290 5.97 15.38 -24.77
N LEU A 291 5.18 14.49 -25.36
CA LEU A 291 4.89 14.49 -26.79
C LEU A 291 4.09 15.73 -27.20
N LEU A 292 3.09 16.13 -26.41
CA LEU A 292 2.38 17.40 -26.59
C LEU A 292 3.34 18.59 -26.53
N ARG A 293 4.28 18.59 -25.58
CA ARG A 293 5.26 19.67 -25.42
C ARG A 293 6.25 19.77 -26.58
N ARG A 294 6.70 18.63 -27.13
CA ARG A 294 7.76 18.62 -28.17
C ARG A 294 7.24 18.55 -29.61
N TYR A 295 6.12 17.88 -29.83
CA TYR A 295 5.65 17.50 -31.16
C TYR A 295 4.16 17.80 -31.38
N GLY A 296 3.49 18.41 -30.40
CA GLY A 296 2.09 18.79 -30.54
C GLY A 296 1.91 19.77 -31.69
N THR A 297 0.97 19.48 -32.59
CA THR A 297 0.59 20.44 -33.62
C THR A 297 0.07 21.70 -32.95
N GLN A 298 0.56 22.87 -33.37
CA GLN A 298 0.31 24.14 -32.68
C GLN A 298 -1.19 24.42 -32.47
N THR A 299 -2.04 24.04 -33.42
CA THR A 299 -3.51 24.15 -33.35
C THR A 299 -4.15 23.23 -32.30
N PHE A 300 -3.64 22.01 -32.12
CA PHE A 300 -4.18 21.07 -31.14
C PHE A 300 -3.75 21.44 -29.71
N VAL A 301 -2.48 21.82 -29.54
CA VAL A 301 -1.95 22.30 -28.25
C VAL A 301 -2.70 23.55 -27.81
N SER A 302 -2.87 24.53 -28.70
CA SER A 302 -3.65 25.75 -28.40
C SER A 302 -5.09 25.43 -28.02
N SER A 303 -5.80 24.56 -28.76
CA SER A 303 -7.18 24.20 -28.41
C SER A 303 -7.31 23.57 -27.00
N ILE A 304 -6.33 22.75 -26.58
CA ILE A 304 -6.31 22.16 -25.23
C ILE A 304 -6.00 23.22 -24.17
N LEU A 305 -5.02 24.10 -24.44
CA LEU A 305 -4.67 25.18 -23.53
C LEU A 305 -5.82 26.17 -23.40
N ASP A 306 -6.43 26.59 -24.49
CA ASP A 306 -7.61 27.47 -24.52
C ASP A 306 -8.77 26.85 -23.73
N PHE A 307 -8.97 25.53 -23.85
CA PHE A 307 -9.97 24.83 -23.04
C PHE A 307 -9.59 24.84 -21.55
N ALA A 308 -8.34 24.55 -21.21
CA ALA A 308 -7.87 24.57 -19.83
C ALA A 308 -7.99 25.98 -19.21
N ASP A 309 -7.65 27.02 -19.97
CA ASP A 309 -7.75 28.43 -19.58
C ASP A 309 -9.21 28.85 -19.45
N TRP A 310 -10.08 28.44 -20.38
CA TRP A 310 -11.52 28.67 -20.29
C TRP A 310 -12.13 28.01 -19.03
N VAL A 311 -11.75 26.77 -18.73
CA VAL A 311 -12.18 26.08 -17.51
C VAL A 311 -11.63 26.82 -16.29
N SER A 312 -10.34 27.15 -16.26
CA SER A 312 -9.70 27.82 -15.14
C SER A 312 -10.33 29.20 -14.86
N ALA A 313 -10.63 29.97 -15.91
CA ALA A 313 -11.32 31.25 -15.80
C ALA A 313 -12.74 31.13 -15.22
N ARG A 314 -13.41 30.00 -15.46
CA ARG A 314 -14.81 29.79 -15.03
C ARG A 314 -14.96 29.17 -13.64
N ILE A 315 -14.09 28.21 -13.30
CA ILE A 315 -14.17 27.47 -12.02
C ILE A 315 -12.96 27.69 -11.12
N GLY A 316 -12.06 28.59 -11.48
CA GLY A 316 -10.92 29.04 -10.68
C GLY A 316 -9.68 28.15 -10.75
N ALA A 317 -9.78 26.89 -11.22
CA ALA A 317 -8.62 26.02 -11.40
C ALA A 317 -8.91 24.81 -12.32
N PHE A 318 -7.89 24.34 -13.03
CA PHE A 318 -7.94 23.09 -13.79
C PHE A 318 -7.39 21.90 -12.97
N PRO A 319 -8.13 20.77 -12.83
CA PRO A 319 -7.68 19.61 -12.06
C PRO A 319 -6.47 18.92 -12.70
N ARG A 320 -5.52 18.45 -11.88
CA ARG A 320 -4.34 17.71 -12.37
C ARG A 320 -4.74 16.32 -12.89
N PRO A 321 -4.54 16.01 -14.19
CA PRO A 321 -4.97 14.74 -14.78
C PRO A 321 -4.33 13.51 -14.12
N LEU A 322 -3.03 13.58 -13.83
CA LEU A 322 -2.28 12.48 -13.20
C LEU A 322 -2.82 12.13 -11.80
N VAL A 323 -3.24 13.15 -11.03
CA VAL A 323 -3.86 12.97 -9.71
C VAL A 323 -5.25 12.32 -9.83
N VAL A 324 -6.05 12.76 -10.82
CA VAL A 324 -7.42 12.28 -11.06
C VAL A 324 -7.44 10.85 -11.60
N LEU A 325 -6.63 10.55 -12.61
CA LEU A 325 -6.70 9.31 -13.38
C LEU A 325 -5.94 8.16 -12.73
N LEU A 326 -4.87 8.45 -11.99
CA LEU A 326 -4.00 7.45 -11.41
C LEU A 326 -3.89 7.57 -9.89
N GLY A 327 -3.46 8.74 -9.39
CA GLY A 327 -3.06 8.89 -7.99
C GLY A 327 -4.14 8.61 -6.95
N ILE A 328 -5.23 9.39 -6.96
CA ILE A 328 -6.32 9.24 -5.99
C ILE A 328 -7.06 7.90 -6.17
N PRO A 329 -7.39 7.44 -7.40
CA PRO A 329 -7.98 6.12 -7.60
C PRO A 329 -7.09 5.01 -7.05
N ALA A 330 -5.77 5.09 -7.23
CA ALA A 330 -4.81 4.11 -6.70
C ALA A 330 -4.78 4.08 -5.17
N LEU A 331 -4.89 5.22 -4.48
CA LEU A 331 -5.02 5.27 -3.03
C LEU A 331 -6.33 4.64 -2.55
N ALA A 332 -7.46 5.03 -3.14
CA ALA A 332 -8.78 4.55 -2.73
C ALA A 332 -8.93 3.04 -2.99
N TRP A 333 -8.60 2.59 -4.20
CA TRP A 333 -8.69 1.17 -4.57
C TRP A 333 -7.63 0.34 -3.88
N GLY A 334 -6.40 0.84 -3.76
CA GLY A 334 -5.30 0.15 -3.08
C GLY A 334 -5.60 -0.10 -1.59
N THR A 335 -6.11 0.90 -0.87
CA THR A 335 -6.50 0.72 0.55
C THR A 335 -7.65 -0.26 0.69
N HIS A 336 -8.58 -0.28 -0.27
CA HIS A 336 -9.64 -1.29 -0.34
C HIS A 336 -9.11 -2.70 -0.59
N LEU A 337 -8.18 -2.86 -1.54
CA LEU A 337 -7.56 -4.14 -1.84
C LEU A 337 -6.71 -4.65 -0.68
N ARG A 338 -5.99 -3.77 0.03
CA ARG A 338 -5.19 -4.14 1.20
C ARG A 338 -6.00 -4.82 2.30
N ALA A 339 -7.30 -4.50 2.42
CA ALA A 339 -8.19 -5.16 3.37
C ALA A 339 -8.44 -6.64 3.06
N ARG A 340 -8.18 -7.07 1.82
CA ARG A 340 -8.44 -8.44 1.34
C ARG A 340 -7.16 -9.16 0.95
N ARG A 341 -6.21 -8.44 0.36
CA ARG A 341 -5.04 -8.99 -0.33
C ARG A 341 -3.82 -8.09 -0.12
N ARG A 342 -2.67 -8.71 0.16
CA ARG A 342 -1.38 -7.99 0.30
C ARG A 342 -0.95 -7.24 -0.98
N GLN A 343 -1.44 -7.69 -2.14
CA GLN A 343 -1.18 -7.05 -3.44
C GLN A 343 -1.69 -5.61 -3.51
N GLY A 344 -2.63 -5.22 -2.63
CA GLY A 344 -3.10 -3.84 -2.56
C GLY A 344 -2.00 -2.81 -2.27
N TRP A 345 -0.88 -3.21 -1.65
CA TRP A 345 0.28 -2.31 -1.46
C TRP A 345 0.88 -1.81 -2.77
N TRP A 346 0.95 -2.67 -3.78
CA TRP A 346 1.46 -2.30 -5.09
C TRP A 346 0.55 -1.29 -5.81
N VAL A 347 -0.76 -1.40 -5.60
CA VAL A 347 -1.72 -0.43 -6.11
C VAL A 347 -1.58 0.89 -5.34
N CYS A 348 -1.56 0.83 -4.00
CA CYS A 348 -1.33 2.00 -3.16
C CYS A 348 -0.04 2.76 -3.48
N ALA A 349 1.02 2.08 -3.91
CA ALA A 349 2.29 2.71 -4.30
C ALA A 349 2.11 3.79 -5.38
N PHE A 350 1.22 3.55 -6.35
CA PHE A 350 0.86 4.55 -7.36
C PHE A 350 0.12 5.75 -6.78
N GLY A 351 -0.31 5.70 -5.51
CA GLY A 351 -0.82 6.84 -4.77
C GLY A 351 0.18 7.98 -4.61
N VAL A 352 1.48 7.71 -4.77
CA VAL A 352 2.52 8.76 -4.88
C VAL A 352 2.26 9.71 -6.06
N ALA A 353 1.60 9.22 -7.11
CA ALA A 353 1.12 10.02 -8.24
C ALA A 353 0.05 11.05 -7.82
N ALA A 354 -0.60 10.90 -6.67
CA ALA A 354 -1.43 11.95 -6.07
C ALA A 354 -0.64 12.81 -5.08
N THR A 355 0.11 12.17 -4.17
CA THR A 355 0.72 12.89 -3.04
C THR A 355 1.87 13.79 -3.48
N VAL A 356 2.67 13.42 -4.49
CA VAL A 356 3.74 14.29 -5.01
C VAL A 356 3.19 15.56 -5.66
N PRO A 357 2.29 15.51 -6.65
CA PRO A 357 1.76 16.75 -7.25
C PRO A 357 1.01 17.65 -6.27
N LEU A 358 0.48 17.10 -5.18
CA LEU A 358 -0.11 17.87 -4.09
C LEU A 358 0.98 18.50 -3.20
N ALA A 359 2.04 17.75 -2.88
CA ALA A 359 3.19 18.23 -2.11
C ALA A 359 4.02 19.28 -2.88
N THR A 360 4.07 19.22 -4.20
CA THR A 360 4.76 20.25 -5.00
C THR A 360 3.84 21.38 -5.46
N GLY A 361 2.54 21.26 -5.20
CA GLY A 361 1.51 22.15 -5.75
C GLY A 361 1.61 23.62 -5.34
N LEU A 362 2.25 23.91 -4.20
CA LEU A 362 2.48 25.26 -3.70
C LEU A 362 3.83 25.86 -4.10
N VAL A 363 4.69 25.09 -4.77
CA VAL A 363 6.04 25.53 -5.17
C VAL A 363 6.00 26.36 -6.46
N ALA A 364 4.92 26.28 -7.24
CA ALA A 364 4.78 27.04 -8.48
C ALA A 364 4.58 28.54 -8.18
N PRO A 365 5.45 29.44 -8.66
CA PRO A 365 5.39 30.88 -8.34
C PRO A 365 4.18 31.57 -8.97
N ASP A 366 3.66 31.04 -10.08
CA ASP A 366 2.60 31.68 -10.85
C ASP A 366 1.17 31.32 -10.39
N SER A 367 1.03 30.47 -9.35
CA SER A 367 -0.30 30.04 -8.89
C SER A 367 -0.62 30.56 -7.50
N SER A 368 -1.80 31.16 -7.36
CA SER A 368 -2.31 31.57 -6.04
C SER A 368 -2.58 30.36 -5.13
N TYR A 369 -2.52 30.55 -3.81
CA TYR A 369 -2.89 29.52 -2.83
C TYR A 369 -4.32 28.99 -3.04
N LEU A 370 -5.25 29.87 -3.43
CA LEU A 370 -6.63 29.51 -3.72
C LEU A 370 -6.73 28.59 -4.94
N GLU A 371 -6.05 28.95 -6.03
CA GLU A 371 -6.02 28.13 -7.25
C GLU A 371 -5.40 26.76 -6.98
N ALA A 372 -4.29 26.69 -6.23
CA ALA A 372 -3.67 25.44 -5.82
C ALA A 372 -4.62 24.58 -4.97
N GLY A 373 -5.35 25.20 -4.03
CA GLY A 373 -6.36 24.56 -3.21
C GLY A 373 -7.54 24.01 -4.02
N LEU A 374 -8.10 24.80 -4.94
CA LEU A 374 -9.18 24.37 -5.83
C LEU A 374 -8.73 23.22 -6.74
N ARG A 375 -7.54 23.33 -7.34
CA ARG A 375 -6.92 22.28 -8.16
C ARG A 375 -6.83 20.96 -7.39
N ALA A 376 -6.36 21.01 -6.15
CA ALA A 376 -6.28 19.84 -5.27
C ALA A 376 -7.68 19.27 -4.96
N ALA A 377 -8.65 20.12 -4.62
CA ALA A 377 -10.01 19.72 -4.29
C ALA A 377 -10.73 19.07 -5.48
N TYR A 378 -10.66 19.68 -6.67
CA TYR A 378 -11.25 19.13 -7.88
C TYR A 378 -10.62 17.79 -8.26
N SER A 379 -9.29 17.69 -8.19
CA SER A 379 -8.58 16.45 -8.43
C SER A 379 -8.97 15.33 -7.45
N LEU A 380 -9.15 15.68 -6.17
CA LEU A 380 -9.58 14.75 -5.13
C LEU A 380 -10.99 14.22 -5.41
N VAL A 381 -11.96 15.10 -5.68
CA VAL A 381 -13.36 14.71 -5.91
C VAL A 381 -13.47 13.82 -7.15
N LEU A 382 -12.92 14.25 -8.29
CA LEU A 382 -12.96 13.47 -9.53
C LEU A 382 -12.21 12.14 -9.39
N GLY A 383 -11.05 12.15 -8.74
CA GLY A 383 -10.28 10.93 -8.49
C GLY A 383 -10.99 9.94 -7.55
N LEU A 384 -11.72 10.42 -6.54
CA LEU A 384 -12.54 9.58 -5.68
C LEU A 384 -13.71 8.96 -6.46
N LEU A 385 -14.35 9.70 -7.37
CA LEU A 385 -15.40 9.13 -8.23
C LEU A 385 -14.87 7.98 -9.09
N ILE A 386 -13.70 8.15 -9.72
CA ILE A 386 -13.05 7.08 -10.49
C ILE A 386 -12.67 5.92 -9.57
N GLY A 387 -12.08 6.19 -8.41
CA GLY A 387 -11.74 5.17 -7.41
C GLY A 387 -12.95 4.34 -6.95
N TYR A 388 -14.10 5.00 -6.73
CA TYR A 388 -15.36 4.32 -6.41
C TYR A 388 -15.78 3.37 -7.54
N VAL A 389 -15.76 3.84 -8.78
CA VAL A 389 -16.10 3.02 -9.96
C VAL A 389 -15.17 1.81 -10.08
N LEU A 390 -13.85 2.00 -9.91
CA LEU A 390 -12.88 0.91 -9.94
C LEU A 390 -13.15 -0.14 -8.85
N ILE A 391 -13.45 0.29 -7.63
CA ILE A 391 -13.82 -0.62 -6.54
C ILE A 391 -15.09 -1.41 -6.91
N ARG A 392 -16.10 -0.76 -7.51
CA ARG A 392 -17.35 -1.43 -7.90
C ARG A 392 -17.13 -2.43 -9.03
N ILE A 393 -16.32 -2.08 -10.04
CA ILE A 393 -15.94 -2.98 -11.13
C ILE A 393 -15.16 -4.19 -10.58
N ASP A 394 -14.19 -3.95 -9.70
CA ASP A 394 -13.38 -5.00 -9.07
C ASP A 394 -14.25 -5.99 -8.28
N LEU A 395 -15.19 -5.48 -7.48
CA LEU A 395 -16.13 -6.30 -6.73
C LEU A 395 -17.12 -7.05 -7.64
N ALA A 396 -17.53 -6.45 -8.76
CA ALA A 396 -18.41 -7.11 -9.72
C ALA A 396 -17.71 -8.26 -10.46
N LEU A 397 -16.43 -8.07 -10.83
CA LEU A 397 -15.63 -9.05 -11.54
C LEU A 397 -15.10 -10.17 -10.64
N THR A 398 -14.79 -9.85 -9.37
CA THR A 398 -14.04 -10.78 -8.49
C THR A 398 -14.73 -11.11 -7.18
N GLY A 399 -15.89 -10.50 -6.89
CA GLY A 399 -16.74 -10.89 -5.79
C GLY A 399 -17.21 -12.32 -5.95
N THR A 400 -16.74 -13.21 -5.09
CA THR A 400 -17.25 -14.57 -5.02
C THR A 400 -18.73 -14.52 -4.62
N LYS A 401 -19.61 -15.02 -5.49
CA LYS A 401 -21.05 -15.08 -5.22
C LYS A 401 -21.29 -16.14 -4.14
N GLY A 402 -21.69 -15.72 -2.93
CA GLY A 402 -22.13 -16.60 -1.84
C GLY A 402 -21.26 -16.58 -0.57
N SER A 403 -21.83 -17.05 0.54
CA SER A 403 -21.19 -17.06 1.88
C SER A 403 -19.92 -17.92 1.96
N ARG A 404 -19.84 -19.00 1.17
CA ARG A 404 -18.67 -19.90 1.11
C ARG A 404 -17.46 -19.27 0.42
N GLY A 405 -17.69 -18.42 -0.57
CA GLY A 405 -16.63 -17.70 -1.27
C GLY A 405 -15.94 -16.65 -0.40
N ARG A 406 -16.71 -15.97 0.46
CA ARG A 406 -16.16 -15.03 1.46
C ARG A 406 -15.30 -15.73 2.50
N ARG A 407 -15.75 -16.89 3.01
CA ARG A 407 -14.94 -17.68 3.96
C ARG A 407 -13.65 -18.21 3.35
N ALA A 408 -13.65 -18.58 2.08
CA ALA A 408 -12.44 -18.99 1.37
C ALA A 408 -11.47 -17.82 1.11
N GLU A 409 -12.00 -16.61 0.92
CA GLU A 409 -11.20 -15.39 0.80
C GLU A 409 -10.61 -14.95 2.16
N GLU A 410 -11.38 -15.06 3.24
CA GLU A 410 -10.94 -14.82 4.63
C GLU A 410 -9.92 -15.87 5.12
N ALA A 411 -10.03 -17.12 4.65
CA ALA A 411 -9.07 -18.18 4.92
C ALA A 411 -7.79 -18.11 4.05
N GLY A 412 -7.73 -17.14 3.12
CA GLY A 412 -6.52 -16.87 2.36
C GLY A 412 -5.37 -16.36 3.25
N PRO A 413 -4.12 -16.31 2.76
CA PRO A 413 -2.97 -15.87 3.55
C PRO A 413 -3.02 -14.35 3.88
N HIS A 414 -3.88 -13.96 4.81
CA HIS A 414 -3.96 -12.62 5.35
C HIS A 414 -3.07 -12.53 6.60
N ARG A 415 -2.03 -11.69 6.57
CA ARG A 415 -1.35 -11.27 7.80
C ARG A 415 -2.00 -9.96 8.21
N PRO A 416 -2.62 -9.88 9.39
CA PRO A 416 -3.20 -8.64 9.86
C PRO A 416 -2.13 -7.55 9.84
N GLU A 417 -2.42 -6.45 9.15
CA GLU A 417 -1.53 -5.29 9.17
C GLU A 417 -1.68 -4.58 10.53
N PRO A 418 -0.58 -4.17 11.16
CA PRO A 418 -0.64 -3.39 12.39
C PRO A 418 -1.43 -2.09 12.15
N ARG A 419 -2.19 -1.66 13.16
CA ARG A 419 -2.85 -0.34 13.15
C ARG A 419 -1.80 0.76 12.95
N ARG A 420 -2.22 1.95 12.48
CA ARG A 420 -1.35 3.11 12.16
C ARG A 420 -0.18 3.33 13.11
N PHE A 421 -0.42 3.12 14.41
CA PHE A 421 0.52 3.37 15.49
C PHE A 421 0.71 2.14 16.37
N ALA A 422 0.59 0.92 15.83
CA ALA A 422 0.76 -0.32 16.60
C ALA A 422 2.21 -0.79 16.71
N GLU A 423 3.12 -0.28 15.86
CA GLU A 423 4.58 -0.50 15.98
C GLU A 423 5.29 0.65 16.71
N LEU A 424 4.55 1.70 17.05
CA LEU A 424 4.96 2.82 17.89
C LEU A 424 4.50 2.55 19.32
#